data_AF-R1D9Q1-F1
#
_entry.id   AF-R1D9Q1-F1
#
_cell.length_a   1.000
_cell.length_b   1.000
_cell.length_c   1.000
_cell.angle_alpha   90.00
_cell.angle_beta   90.00
_cell.angle_gamma   90.00
#
_symmetry.space_group_name_H-M   'P 1'
#
loop_
_entity.id
_entity.type
_entity.pdbx_description
1 polymer ?
#
loop_
_entity_poly.entity_id
_entity_poly.type
_entity_poly.pdbx_seq_one_letter_code
_entity_poly.pdbx_strand_id
1 'polypeptide(L)' 'MSDPVMAADGHSYERSAIERWLATKSTSPMTGVALVHSFLAPNHTLRRQIREWQHPRLNSPTSSDDCASKSAFGGYRGAA' A
#
# COMPACT_ATOMS: atom_id res chain seq x y z
N MET A 1 10.47 -5.17 6.22
CA MET A 1 10.11 -3.82 6.65
C MET A 1 8.79 -3.94 7.38
N SER A 2 8.81 -3.85 8.72
CA SER A 2 7.68 -4.20 9.59
C SER A 2 6.85 -2.97 9.95
N ASP A 3 7.53 -1.87 10.27
CA ASP A 3 6.91 -0.57 10.54
C ASP A 3 7.57 0.53 9.71
N PRO A 4 7.05 0.78 8.49
CA PRO A 4 7.51 1.89 7.68
C PRO A 4 7.11 3.23 8.30
N VAL A 5 8.09 4.11 8.47
CA VAL A 5 7.94 5.48 8.96
C VAL A 5 8.50 6.46 7.93
N MET A 6 7.78 7.56 7.70
CA MET A 6 8.18 8.63 6.82
C MET A 6 8.93 9.71 7.61
N ALA A 7 10.10 10.08 7.11
CA ALA A 7 10.89 11.19 7.62
C ALA A 7 10.49 12.54 6.97
N ALA A 8 11.00 13.64 7.51
CA ALA A 8 10.86 15.00 6.98
C ALA A 8 11.21 15.12 5.48
N ASP A 9 12.12 14.27 5.01
CA ASP A 9 12.64 14.27 3.64
C ASP A 9 11.67 13.62 2.62
N GLY A 10 10.49 13.16 3.06
CA GLY A 10 9.51 12.45 2.23
C GLY A 10 9.86 10.98 1.95
N HIS A 11 10.96 10.48 2.52
CA HIS A 11 11.39 9.10 2.36
C HIS A 11 10.87 8.21 3.49
N SER A 12 10.58 6.95 3.15
CA SER A 12 10.10 5.96 4.12
C SER A 12 11.22 4.99 4.54
N TYR A 13 11.41 4.86 5.84
CA TYR A 13 12.42 4.02 6.48
C TYR A 13 11.79 3.02 7.44
N GLU A 14 12.53 1.99 7.82
CA GLU A 14 12.13 1.14 8.95
C GLU A 14 12.34 1.91 10.25
N ARG A 15 11.34 1.89 11.15
CA ARG A 15 11.40 2.52 12.48
C ARG A 15 12.72 2.23 13.20
N SER A 16 13.05 0.95 13.38
CA SER A 16 14.25 0.55 14.12
C SER A 16 15.55 0.98 13.44
N ALA A 17 15.57 1.12 12.11
CA ALA A 17 16.75 1.53 11.37
C ALA A 17 16.99 3.04 11.52
N ILE A 18 15.94 3.85 11.34
CA ILE A 18 16.05 5.31 11.46
C ILE A 18 16.27 5.74 12.91
N GLU A 19 15.73 5.03 13.90
CA GLU A 19 16.00 5.27 15.32
C GLU A 19 17.49 5.07 15.66
N ARG A 20 18.09 3.96 15.19
CA ARG A 20 19.54 3.71 15.37
C ARG A 20 20.39 4.73 14.61
N TRP A 21 19.94 5.12 13.42
CA TRP A 21 20.63 6.13 12.62
C TRP A 21 20.62 7.48 13.33
N LEU A 22 19.46 7.95 13.79
CA LEU A 22 19.29 9.20 14.53
C LEU A 22 20.06 9.23 15.86
N ALA A 23 20.30 8.06 16.47
CA ALA A 23 21.16 7.94 17.64
C ALA A 23 22.65 8.28 17.35
N THR A 24 23.06 8.18 16.08
CA THR A 24 24.46 8.42 15.66
C THR A 24 24.59 9.68 14.80
N LYS A 25 23.62 9.96 13.95
CA LYS A 25 23.65 11.01 12.91
C LYS A 25 22.26 11.62 12.71
N SER A 26 22.18 12.94 12.68
CA SER A 26 20.95 13.70 12.44
C SER A 26 20.71 14.00 10.95
N THR A 27 21.12 13.10 10.07
CA THR A 27 21.03 13.25 8.61
C THR A 27 20.20 12.15 7.99
N SER A 28 19.79 12.33 6.74
CA SER A 28 19.03 11.36 5.98
C SER A 28 19.95 10.23 5.53
N PRO A 29 19.64 8.97 5.82
CA PRO A 29 20.47 7.85 5.39
C PRO A 29 20.48 7.67 3.87
N MET A 30 19.47 8.18 3.14
CA MET A 30 19.42 8.09 1.67
C MET A 30 20.05 9.30 0.98
N THR A 31 19.71 10.51 1.41
CA THR A 31 20.13 11.74 0.72
C THR A 31 21.36 12.38 1.35
N GLY A 32 21.73 11.99 2.57
CA GLY A 32 22.82 12.62 3.34
C GLY A 32 22.49 14.02 3.87
N VAL A 33 21.29 14.55 3.60
CA VAL A 33 20.86 15.89 4.01
C VAL A 33 20.48 15.90 5.49
N ALA A 34 20.77 16.99 6.21
CA ALA A 34 20.33 17.12 7.60
C ALA A 34 18.80 17.14 7.69
N LEU A 35 18.23 16.27 8.54
CA LEU A 35 16.79 16.28 8.76
C LEU A 35 16.42 17.58 9.48
N VAL A 36 15.44 18.32 8.95
CA VAL A 36 14.89 19.51 9.61
C VAL A 36 14.29 19.15 10.97
N HIS A 37 13.71 17.95 11.07
CA HIS A 37 13.13 17.43 12.30
C HIS A 37 13.19 15.90 12.33
N SER A 38 13.37 15.35 13.53
CA SER A 38 13.36 13.89 13.80
C SER A 38 11.95 13.32 14.00
N PHE A 39 10.91 14.04 13.56
CA PHE A 39 9.55 13.54 13.59
C PHE A 39 9.37 12.45 12.53
N LEU A 40 8.91 11.29 12.97
CA LEU A 40 8.70 10.10 12.15
C LEU A 40 7.21 9.82 12.06
N ALA A 41 6.62 10.07 10.90
CA ALA A 41 5.21 9.81 10.66
C ALA A 41 5.00 8.34 10.26
N PRO A 42 4.14 7.56 10.94
CA PRO A 42 3.89 6.18 10.53
C PRO A 42 3.20 6.13 9.15
N ASN A 43 3.74 5.34 8.21
CA ASN A 43 3.19 5.20 6.87
C ASN A 43 2.33 3.93 6.74
N HIS A 44 1.04 4.07 7.07
CA HIS A 44 0.08 2.97 7.00
C HIS A 44 -0.17 2.47 5.57
N THR A 45 -0.09 3.35 4.59
CA THR A 45 -0.29 3.03 3.16
C THR A 45 0.79 2.08 2.67
N LEU A 46 2.07 2.42 2.92
CA LEU A 46 3.19 1.57 2.55
C LEU A 46 3.15 0.24 3.31
N ARG A 47 2.77 0.26 4.59
CA ARG A 47 2.58 -0.97 5.38
C ARG A 47 1.52 -1.88 4.76
N ARG A 48 0.43 -1.32 4.23
CA ARG A 48 -0.60 -2.09 3.52
C ARG A 48 -0.04 -2.70 2.25
N GLN A 49 0.65 -1.91 1.42
CA GLN A 49 1.23 -2.38 0.17
C GLN A 49 2.26 -3.49 0.39
N ILE A 50 3.12 -3.37 1.39
CA ILE A 50 4.09 -4.41 1.75
C ILE A 50 3.37 -5.71 2.16
N ARG A 51 2.30 -5.62 2.96
CA ARG A 51 1.51 -6.80 3.35
C ARG A 51 0.82 -7.44 2.15
N GLU A 52 0.23 -6.65 1.27
CA GLU A 52 -0.39 -7.13 0.03
C GLU A 52 0.66 -7.78 -0.90
N TRP A 53 1.89 -7.27 -0.92
CA TRP A 53 2.99 -7.85 -1.69
C TRP A 53 3.52 -9.16 -1.10
N GLN A 54 3.62 -9.26 0.24
CA GLN A 54 4.08 -10.46 0.94
C GLN A 54 3.05 -11.58 0.94
N HIS A 55 1.77 -11.21 0.97
CA HIS A 55 0.64 -12.10 0.79
C HIS A 55 -0.08 -11.70 -0.48
N PRO A 56 0.52 -11.94 -1.67
CA PRO A 56 -0.19 -11.75 -2.91
C PRO A 56 -1.48 -12.55 -2.76
N ARG A 57 -2.64 -11.89 -2.92
CA ARG A 57 -3.93 -12.56 -2.84
C ARG A 57 -3.88 -13.71 -3.83
N LEU A 58 -3.62 -14.91 -3.35
CA LEU A 58 -3.71 -16.12 -4.14
C LEU A 58 -5.18 -16.18 -4.56
N ASN A 59 -5.45 -15.78 -5.80
CA ASN A 59 -6.74 -15.85 -6.45
C ASN A 59 -7.90 -15.17 -5.71
N SER A 60 -8.28 -13.97 -6.17
CA SER A 60 -9.71 -13.60 -6.14
C SER A 60 -9.98 -12.76 -7.38
N PRO A 61 -10.61 -13.32 -8.43
CA PRO A 61 -11.38 -12.50 -9.34
C PRO A 61 -12.48 -11.87 -8.47
N THR A 62 -12.27 -10.65 -8.02
CA THR A 62 -13.41 -9.79 -7.72
C THR A 62 -13.95 -9.30 -9.06
N SER A 63 -14.44 -10.23 -9.89
CA SER A 63 -15.43 -9.90 -10.91
C SER A 63 -16.77 -9.76 -10.19
N SER A 64 -16.85 -8.72 -9.37
CA SER A 64 -18.10 -8.02 -9.11
C SER A 64 -18.56 -7.24 -10.36
N ASP A 65 -17.85 -7.37 -11.48
CA ASP A 65 -18.30 -7.03 -12.84
C ASP A 65 -19.14 -8.14 -13.49
N ASP A 66 -20.13 -8.67 -12.76
CA ASP A 66 -21.33 -9.24 -13.39
C ASP A 66 -22.59 -8.71 -12.68
N CYS A 67 -22.56 -7.41 -12.39
CA CYS A 67 -23.75 -6.62 -12.14
C CYS A 67 -24.04 -5.82 -13.41
N ALA A 68 -24.99 -6.30 -14.21
CA ALA A 68 -25.66 -5.61 -15.31
C ALA A 68 -24.88 -5.34 -16.62
N SER A 69 -25.06 -6.25 -17.59
CA SER A 69 -25.30 -5.85 -18.97
C SER A 69 -26.40 -6.69 -19.62
N LYS A 70 -27.62 -6.16 -19.53
CA LYS A 70 -28.68 -6.14 -20.56
C LYS A 70 -28.49 -7.09 -21.76
N SER A 71 -29.46 -7.98 -21.97
CA SER A 71 -30.42 -7.84 -23.09
C SER A 71 -31.43 -8.98 -23.11
N ALA A 72 -32.70 -8.60 -23.02
CA ALA A 72 -33.84 -9.39 -23.40
C ALA A 72 -33.70 -9.91 -24.84
N PHE A 73 -33.92 -11.20 -25.08
CA PHE A 73 -34.23 -11.72 -26.41
C PHE A 73 -35.16 -12.94 -26.32
N GLY A 74 -36.38 -12.77 -26.85
CA GLY A 74 -37.31 -13.80 -27.32
C GLY A 74 -37.99 -14.66 -26.24
N GLY A 75 -39.29 -14.59 -25.97
CA GLY A 75 -40.38 -14.33 -26.90
C GLY A 75 -40.74 -15.59 -27.72
N TYR A 76 -41.77 -16.31 -27.25
CA TYR A 76 -42.74 -17.14 -27.99
C TYR A 76 -42.29 -18.49 -28.61
N ARG A 77 -42.86 -19.57 -28.06
CA ARG A 77 -43.49 -20.73 -28.75
C ARG A 77 -44.06 -21.61 -27.63
N GLY A 78 -45.36 -21.88 -27.50
CA GLY A 78 -46.41 -22.01 -28.49
C GLY A 78 -47.13 -23.29 -28.10
N ALA A 79 -48.35 -23.15 -27.58
CA ALA A 79 -49.21 -24.24 -27.17
C ALA A 79 -49.65 -25.08 -28.38
N ALA A 80 -49.68 -26.40 -28.18
CA ALA A 80 -50.66 -27.34 -28.76
C ALA A 80 -50.56 -28.66 -28.00
#